data_AF-A0A2N1TA50-F1
#
_entry.id   AF-A0A2N1TA50-F1
#
_cell.length_a   1.000
_cell.length_b   1.000
_cell.length_c   1.000
_cell.angle_alpha   90.00
_cell.angle_beta   90.00
_cell.angle_gamma   90.00
#
_symmetry.space_group_name_H-M   'P 1'
#
loop_
_entity.id
_entity.type
_entity.pdbx_description
1 polymer ?
#
loop_
_entity_poly.entity_id
_entity_poly.type
_entity_poly.pdbx_seq_one_letter_code
_entity_poly.pdbx_strand_id
1 'polypeptide(L)'
;MNDPIKRTFSSMERAYIRYISLFSIAAFVIVLSLDFLFEHIHRHIMPIKEHYLSPVLLIFTSLAALFLFLALTRNRIRKSFQEVDEELSFIELMKNHSNEIIILLDNLGRIVNHNTAFSRSLNIDQKALIGRPLREIFFLADVENDVHYRQLVLDKLKSAFMGIESELITTVFMKESRDIQTIHLKMKPVLKNKELHRIFVTGRFLQSDYITNKWLTSEKASYVLDNDLSLVHLFSYRLIRNLDGKIPRNGILYLQIALQETIINAIEHGNLEVGYKTKTELKQRGGNYWEFLVQQCCNDSILKRKVLVEYALEKDHVKYIITDEGNGFDWQTFMSGNTGKYSKNFLSTYHGVGLQMIKKSFDKIIFNDKGNQITLIKNIGGEEF
;
A
#
# COMPACT_ATOMS: atom_id res chain seq x y z
N MET A 1 -3.16 10.44 -25.82
CA MET A 1 -3.03 9.36 -24.82
C MET A 1 -4.01 8.26 -25.22
N ASN A 2 -3.51 7.21 -25.89
CA ASN A 2 -4.33 6.11 -26.41
C ASN A 2 -4.66 5.16 -25.25
N ASP A 3 -5.91 5.19 -24.83
CA ASP A 3 -6.47 4.35 -23.79
C ASP A 3 -6.25 2.87 -24.14
N PRO A 4 -5.56 2.07 -23.31
CA PRO A 4 -5.37 0.64 -23.58
C PRO A 4 -6.72 -0.06 -23.76
N ILE A 5 -7.77 0.36 -23.06
CA ILE A 5 -9.13 -0.16 -23.23
C ILE A 5 -9.67 0.14 -24.64
N LYS A 6 -9.51 1.37 -25.14
CA LYS A 6 -9.86 1.71 -26.54
C LYS A 6 -9.01 0.95 -27.56
N ARG A 7 -7.73 0.68 -27.27
CA ARG A 7 -6.87 -0.09 -28.17
C ARG A 7 -7.32 -1.54 -28.25
N THR A 8 -7.61 -2.19 -27.12
CA THR A 8 -8.12 -3.57 -27.07
C THR A 8 -9.47 -3.68 -27.76
N PHE A 9 -10.39 -2.73 -27.49
CA PHE A 9 -11.66 -2.60 -28.20
C PHE A 9 -11.45 -2.45 -29.72
N SER A 10 -10.58 -1.52 -30.16
CA SER A 10 -10.33 -1.29 -31.60
C SER A 10 -9.62 -2.46 -32.29
N SER A 11 -8.78 -3.23 -31.59
CA SER A 11 -8.15 -4.44 -32.14
C SER A 11 -9.13 -5.59 -32.22
N MET A 12 -10.00 -5.75 -31.21
CA MET A 12 -11.09 -6.71 -31.24
C MET A 12 -12.08 -6.38 -32.35
N GLU A 13 -12.51 -5.13 -32.48
CA GLU A 13 -13.41 -4.67 -33.56
C GLU A 13 -12.81 -4.96 -34.94
N ARG A 14 -11.52 -4.68 -35.15
CA ARG A 14 -10.85 -4.98 -36.43
C ARG A 14 -10.70 -6.48 -36.70
N ALA A 15 -10.37 -7.27 -35.69
CA ALA A 15 -10.33 -8.73 -35.82
C ALA A 15 -11.73 -9.29 -36.09
N TYR A 16 -12.75 -8.71 -35.47
CA TYR A 16 -14.14 -9.09 -35.61
C TYR A 16 -14.69 -8.76 -37.01
N ILE A 17 -14.42 -7.57 -37.53
CA ILE A 17 -14.74 -7.21 -38.92
C ILE A 17 -14.07 -8.17 -39.92
N ARG A 18 -12.81 -8.55 -39.67
CA ARG A 18 -12.09 -9.53 -40.51
C ARG A 18 -12.72 -10.93 -40.44
N TYR A 19 -13.03 -11.42 -39.25
CA TYR A 19 -13.72 -12.71 -39.07
C TYR A 19 -15.11 -12.72 -39.71
N ILE A 20 -15.85 -11.63 -39.61
CA ILE A 20 -17.14 -11.44 -40.29
C ILE A 20 -16.95 -11.55 -41.80
N SER A 21 -16.03 -10.77 -42.38
CA SER A 21 -15.80 -10.81 -43.83
C SER A 21 -15.40 -12.20 -44.33
N LEU A 22 -14.54 -12.91 -43.58
CA LEU A 22 -14.11 -14.27 -43.94
C LEU A 22 -15.24 -15.30 -43.82
N PHE A 23 -16.06 -15.22 -42.77
CA PHE A 23 -17.19 -16.13 -42.58
C PHE A 23 -18.30 -15.91 -43.62
N SER A 24 -18.60 -14.65 -43.95
CA SER A 24 -19.55 -14.30 -45.01
C SER A 24 -19.09 -14.82 -46.38
N ILE A 25 -17.79 -14.67 -46.69
CA ILE A 25 -17.20 -15.20 -47.93
C ILE A 25 -17.26 -16.73 -47.94
N ALA A 26 -16.88 -17.39 -46.84
CA ALA A 26 -16.92 -18.85 -46.74
C ALA A 26 -18.34 -19.41 -46.89
N ALA A 27 -19.32 -18.80 -46.22
CA ALA A 27 -20.72 -19.18 -46.34
C ALA A 27 -21.23 -18.99 -47.78
N PHE A 28 -20.88 -17.88 -48.43
CA PHE A 28 -21.24 -17.63 -49.83
C PHE A 28 -20.63 -18.65 -50.80
N VAL A 29 -19.35 -19.01 -50.60
CA VAL A 29 -18.65 -20.02 -51.41
C VAL A 29 -19.26 -21.41 -51.23
N ILE A 30 -19.56 -21.82 -49.99
CA ILE A 30 -20.18 -23.12 -49.71
C ILE A 30 -21.57 -23.21 -50.34
N VAL A 31 -22.34 -22.14 -50.24
CA VAL A 31 -23.69 -22.05 -50.78
C VAL A 31 -23.69 -22.10 -52.32
N LEU A 32 -22.80 -21.35 -52.98
CA LEU A 32 -22.62 -21.43 -54.44
C LEU A 32 -22.15 -22.82 -54.89
N SER A 33 -21.26 -23.45 -54.13
CA SER A 33 -20.75 -24.79 -54.44
C SER A 33 -21.85 -25.85 -54.35
N LEU A 34 -22.72 -25.74 -53.33
CA LEU A 34 -23.86 -26.64 -53.16
C LEU A 34 -24.93 -26.43 -54.23
N ASP A 35 -25.20 -25.18 -54.64
CA ASP A 35 -26.16 -24.88 -55.71
C ASP A 35 -25.66 -25.42 -57.07
N PHE A 36 -24.36 -25.26 -57.37
CA PHE A 36 -23.76 -25.82 -58.57
C PHE A 36 -23.80 -27.37 -58.58
N LEU A 37 -23.50 -28.00 -57.43
CA LEU A 37 -23.56 -29.45 -57.30
C LEU A 37 -24.99 -29.96 -57.45
N PHE A 38 -25.96 -29.26 -56.86
CA PHE A 38 -27.38 -29.58 -56.95
C PHE A 38 -27.90 -29.41 -58.38
N GLU A 39 -27.54 -28.33 -59.07
CA GLU A 39 -27.86 -28.11 -60.49
C GLU A 39 -27.24 -29.20 -61.38
N HIS A 40 -25.98 -29.60 -61.11
CA HIS A 40 -25.28 -30.65 -61.85
C HIS A 40 -25.92 -32.03 -61.70
N ILE A 41 -26.30 -32.39 -60.47
CA ILE A 41 -27.00 -33.64 -60.14
C ILE A 41 -28.43 -33.62 -60.71
N HIS A 42 -29.15 -32.50 -60.59
CA HIS A 42 -30.52 -32.37 -61.06
C HIS A 42 -30.62 -32.43 -62.60
N ARG A 43 -29.66 -31.84 -63.33
CA ARG A 43 -29.55 -31.97 -64.79
C ARG A 43 -29.38 -33.41 -65.28
N HIS A 44 -28.86 -34.32 -64.44
CA HIS A 44 -28.62 -35.71 -64.81
C HIS A 44 -29.70 -36.70 -64.35
N ILE A 45 -30.62 -36.30 -63.45
CA ILE A 45 -31.47 -37.27 -62.72
C ILE A 45 -32.99 -36.99 -62.78
N MET A 46 -33.49 -35.75 -62.97
CA MET A 46 -34.95 -35.46 -62.82
C MET A 46 -35.57 -34.55 -63.90
N PRO A 47 -36.86 -34.74 -64.29
CA PRO A 47 -37.54 -33.89 -65.27
C PRO A 47 -38.17 -32.61 -64.65
N ILE A 48 -37.50 -31.48 -64.87
CA ILE A 48 -37.97 -30.09 -65.16
C ILE A 48 -38.97 -29.36 -64.22
N LYS A 49 -39.71 -29.96 -63.28
CA LYS A 49 -40.78 -29.20 -62.55
C LYS A 49 -40.44 -28.58 -61.18
N GLU A 50 -39.22 -28.72 -60.64
CA GLU A 50 -38.89 -28.23 -59.27
C GLU A 50 -37.75 -27.20 -59.22
N HIS A 51 -37.58 -26.38 -60.26
CA HIS A 51 -36.49 -25.39 -60.34
C HIS A 51 -36.54 -24.28 -59.27
N TYR A 52 -37.69 -24.07 -58.63
CA TYR A 52 -37.90 -23.01 -57.64
C TYR A 52 -37.57 -23.40 -56.19
N LEU A 53 -37.31 -24.69 -55.90
CA LEU A 53 -37.04 -25.14 -54.53
C LEU A 53 -35.61 -24.79 -54.06
N SER A 54 -34.62 -24.82 -54.96
CA SER A 54 -33.20 -24.53 -54.64
C SER A 54 -32.98 -23.09 -54.18
N PRO A 55 -33.44 -22.04 -54.91
CA PRO A 55 -33.19 -20.65 -54.51
C PRO A 55 -33.90 -20.28 -53.21
N VAL A 56 -35.08 -20.85 -52.96
CA VAL A 56 -35.86 -20.60 -51.74
C VAL A 56 -35.14 -21.19 -50.52
N LEU A 57 -34.64 -22.43 -50.63
CA LEU A 57 -33.88 -23.06 -49.55
C LEU A 57 -32.58 -22.30 -49.22
N LEU A 58 -31.95 -21.72 -50.23
CA LEU A 58 -30.74 -20.92 -50.14
C LEU A 58 -30.98 -19.56 -49.44
N ILE A 59 -32.11 -18.92 -49.72
CA ILE A 59 -32.56 -17.72 -49.02
C ILE A 59 -32.88 -18.05 -47.55
N PHE A 60 -33.57 -19.15 -47.28
CA PHE A 60 -33.90 -19.55 -45.91
C PHE A 60 -32.67 -19.89 -45.06
N THR A 61 -31.70 -20.62 -45.62
CA THR A 61 -30.46 -20.98 -44.90
C THR A 61 -29.58 -19.76 -44.65
N SER A 62 -29.48 -18.83 -45.60
CA SER A 62 -28.76 -17.56 -45.41
C SER A 62 -29.43 -16.64 -44.38
N LEU A 63 -30.77 -16.53 -44.40
CA LEU A 63 -31.53 -15.81 -43.37
C LEU A 63 -31.38 -16.45 -41.98
N ALA A 64 -31.41 -17.77 -41.88
CA ALA A 64 -31.20 -18.49 -40.62
C ALA A 64 -29.78 -18.27 -40.08
N ALA A 65 -28.76 -18.33 -40.94
CA ALA A 65 -27.38 -18.04 -40.57
C ALA A 65 -27.20 -16.59 -40.12
N LEU A 66 -27.82 -15.62 -40.81
CA LEU A 66 -27.83 -14.21 -40.43
C LEU A 66 -28.52 -14.00 -39.08
N PHE A 67 -29.64 -14.66 -38.82
CA PHE A 67 -30.36 -14.59 -37.56
C PHE A 67 -29.54 -15.15 -36.39
N LEU A 68 -28.96 -16.35 -36.56
CA LEU A 68 -28.06 -16.95 -35.57
C LEU A 68 -26.85 -16.04 -35.30
N PHE A 69 -26.28 -15.45 -36.34
CA PHE A 69 -25.19 -14.49 -36.22
C PHE A 69 -25.60 -13.24 -35.42
N LEU A 70 -26.74 -12.63 -35.74
CA LEU A 70 -27.26 -11.46 -35.02
C LEU A 70 -27.58 -11.79 -33.56
N ALA A 71 -28.16 -12.97 -33.29
CA ALA A 71 -28.49 -13.43 -31.95
C ALA A 71 -27.22 -13.68 -31.11
N LEU A 72 -26.22 -14.37 -31.66
CA LEU A 72 -24.95 -14.64 -30.99
C LEU A 72 -24.16 -13.34 -30.72
N THR A 73 -24.15 -12.43 -31.69
CA THR A 73 -23.51 -11.11 -31.57
C THR A 73 -24.17 -10.26 -30.51
N ARG A 74 -25.52 -10.19 -30.51
CA ARG A 74 -26.30 -9.48 -29.50
C ARG A 74 -26.04 -10.02 -28.10
N ASN A 75 -26.00 -11.35 -27.95
CA ASN A 75 -25.73 -11.98 -26.65
C ASN A 75 -24.33 -11.69 -26.14
N ARG A 76 -23.31 -11.75 -27.02
CA ARG A 76 -21.92 -11.46 -26.64
C ARG A 76 -21.72 -9.99 -26.30
N ILE A 77 -22.30 -9.07 -27.08
CA ILE A 77 -22.30 -7.62 -26.79
C ILE A 77 -22.99 -7.35 -25.45
N ARG A 78 -24.18 -7.93 -25.22
CA ARG A 78 -24.91 -7.77 -23.96
C ARG A 78 -24.07 -8.25 -22.77
N LYS A 79 -23.38 -9.38 -22.90
CA LYS A 79 -22.48 -9.89 -21.86
C LYS A 79 -21.33 -8.92 -21.58
N SER A 80 -20.65 -8.41 -22.62
CA SER A 80 -19.57 -7.44 -22.44
C SER A 80 -20.06 -6.11 -21.84
N PHE A 81 -21.26 -5.62 -22.21
CA PHE A 81 -21.85 -4.45 -21.57
C PHE A 81 -22.16 -4.70 -20.10
N GLN A 82 -22.68 -5.89 -19.77
CA GLN A 82 -22.96 -6.26 -18.39
C GLN A 82 -21.67 -6.34 -17.55
N GLU A 83 -20.59 -6.90 -18.08
CA GLU A 83 -19.28 -6.94 -17.42
C GLU A 83 -18.74 -5.51 -17.14
N VAL A 84 -18.83 -4.60 -18.11
CA VAL A 84 -18.41 -3.20 -17.92
C VAL A 84 -19.30 -2.47 -16.91
N ASP A 85 -20.61 -2.71 -16.92
CA ASP A 85 -21.55 -2.10 -15.99
C ASP A 85 -21.29 -2.58 -14.54
N GLU A 86 -20.99 -3.88 -14.38
CA GLU A 86 -20.56 -4.45 -13.10
C GLU A 86 -19.24 -3.82 -12.60
N GLU A 87 -18.24 -3.64 -13.48
CA GLU A 87 -16.99 -2.96 -13.13
C GLU A 87 -17.20 -1.48 -12.73
N LEU A 88 -18.02 -0.75 -13.47
CA LEU A 88 -18.34 0.66 -13.18
C LEU A 88 -19.09 0.80 -11.85
N SER A 89 -20.08 -0.08 -11.63
CA SER A 89 -20.81 -0.19 -10.36
C SER A 89 -19.86 -0.44 -9.20
N PHE A 90 -18.91 -1.37 -9.34
CA PHE A 90 -17.91 -1.65 -8.31
C PHE A 90 -17.03 -0.43 -8.01
N ILE A 91 -16.55 0.28 -9.04
CA ILE A 91 -15.75 1.51 -8.87
C ILE A 91 -16.57 2.58 -8.13
N GLU A 92 -17.85 2.73 -8.47
CA GLU A 92 -18.73 3.70 -7.83
C GLU A 92 -18.99 3.37 -6.36
N LEU A 93 -19.21 2.09 -6.03
CA LEU A 93 -19.33 1.62 -4.65
C LEU A 93 -18.05 1.90 -3.85
N MET A 94 -16.88 1.58 -4.39
CA MET A 94 -15.59 1.86 -3.75
C MET A 94 -15.35 3.36 -3.55
N LYS A 95 -15.82 4.19 -4.49
CA LYS A 95 -15.66 5.64 -4.42
C LYS A 95 -16.62 6.29 -3.41
N ASN A 96 -17.87 5.85 -3.34
CA ASN A 96 -18.92 6.57 -2.62
C ASN A 96 -19.31 5.95 -1.26
N HIS A 97 -19.07 4.64 -1.08
CA HIS A 97 -19.57 3.87 0.05
C HIS A 97 -18.49 3.22 0.93
N SER A 98 -17.22 3.25 0.52
CA SER A 98 -16.12 2.79 1.38
C SER A 98 -15.89 3.76 2.54
N ASN A 99 -15.66 3.22 3.74
CA ASN A 99 -15.21 3.98 4.91
C ASN A 99 -13.69 4.15 4.96
N GLU A 100 -12.95 3.33 4.23
CA GLU A 100 -11.49 3.46 4.13
C GLU A 100 -11.14 4.61 3.19
N ILE A 101 -10.08 5.34 3.50
CA ILE A 101 -9.55 6.37 2.61
C ILE A 101 -8.87 5.69 1.43
N ILE A 102 -9.21 6.12 0.22
CA ILE A 102 -8.56 5.66 -1.02
C ILE A 102 -8.12 6.88 -1.81
N ILE A 103 -6.84 6.95 -2.13
CA ILE A 103 -6.22 8.05 -2.86
C ILE A 103 -5.35 7.47 -3.97
N LEU A 104 -5.41 8.08 -5.15
CA LEU A 104 -4.55 7.77 -6.28
C LEU A 104 -3.61 8.95 -6.52
N LEU A 105 -2.30 8.71 -6.46
CA LEU A 105 -1.28 9.72 -6.75
C LEU A 105 -0.64 9.49 -8.12
N ASP A 106 -0.14 10.58 -8.72
CA ASP A 106 0.78 10.51 -9.84
C ASP A 106 2.23 10.21 -9.39
N ASN A 107 3.15 10.17 -10.35
CA ASN A 107 4.58 9.96 -10.12
C ASN A 107 5.29 11.15 -9.44
N LEU A 108 4.59 12.27 -9.22
CA LEU A 108 5.06 13.44 -8.50
C LEU A 108 4.41 13.59 -7.11
N GLY A 109 3.51 12.67 -6.72
CA GLY A 109 2.83 12.69 -5.43
C GLY A 109 1.62 13.60 -5.37
N ARG A 110 1.09 14.04 -6.52
CA ARG A 110 -0.13 14.84 -6.60
C ARG A 110 -1.34 13.93 -6.67
N ILE A 111 -2.43 14.37 -6.04
CA ILE A 111 -3.68 13.62 -6.00
C ILE A 111 -4.35 13.68 -7.36
N VAL A 112 -4.45 12.53 -8.02
CA VAL A 112 -5.13 12.35 -9.31
C VAL A 112 -6.61 12.06 -9.10
N ASN A 113 -6.93 11.25 -8.08
CA ASN A 113 -8.29 10.85 -7.74
C ASN A 113 -8.35 10.39 -6.29
N HIS A 114 -9.54 10.37 -5.70
CA HIS A 114 -9.78 9.86 -4.36
C HIS A 114 -11.25 9.48 -4.16
N ASN A 115 -11.52 8.72 -3.10
CA ASN A 115 -12.89 8.40 -2.72
C ASN A 115 -13.52 9.50 -1.83
N THR A 116 -14.83 9.40 -1.62
CA THR A 116 -15.60 10.37 -0.82
C THR A 116 -15.20 10.35 0.66
N ALA A 117 -14.79 9.21 1.20
CA ALA A 117 -14.31 9.10 2.58
C ALA A 117 -13.17 10.08 2.85
N PHE A 118 -12.18 10.16 1.95
CA PHE A 118 -11.06 11.08 2.09
C PHE A 118 -11.49 12.55 2.23
N SER A 119 -12.34 13.03 1.34
CA SER A 119 -12.86 14.41 1.38
C SER A 119 -13.74 14.67 2.59
N ARG A 120 -14.63 13.71 2.94
CA ARG A 120 -15.55 13.84 4.08
C ARG A 120 -14.79 13.89 5.39
N SER A 121 -13.78 13.04 5.55
CA SER A 121 -12.98 13.02 6.77
C SER A 121 -12.20 14.31 6.97
N LEU A 122 -11.65 14.91 5.92
CA LEU A 122 -10.91 16.18 6.03
C LEU A 122 -11.80 17.42 6.04
N ASN A 123 -13.09 17.26 5.70
CA ASN A 123 -14.01 18.35 5.41
C ASN A 123 -13.45 19.34 4.37
N ILE A 124 -12.91 18.81 3.27
CA ILE A 124 -12.39 19.58 2.15
C ILE A 124 -13.15 19.18 0.89
N ASP A 125 -13.54 20.15 0.08
CA ASP A 125 -14.21 19.89 -1.20
C ASP A 125 -13.36 18.97 -2.09
N GLN A 126 -14.03 18.02 -2.77
CA GLN A 126 -13.37 16.99 -3.57
C GLN A 126 -12.52 17.61 -4.67
N LYS A 127 -13.03 18.66 -5.34
CA LYS A 127 -12.31 19.30 -6.45
C LYS A 127 -11.07 20.06 -5.96
N ALA A 128 -11.09 20.56 -4.73
CA ALA A 128 -9.97 21.30 -4.14
C ALA A 128 -8.77 20.40 -3.80
N LEU A 129 -8.99 19.09 -3.63
CA LEU A 129 -7.93 18.12 -3.31
C LEU A 129 -7.18 17.65 -4.56
N ILE A 130 -7.82 17.64 -5.72
CA ILE A 130 -7.22 17.19 -6.98
C ILE A 130 -6.06 18.11 -7.39
N GLY A 131 -4.94 17.51 -7.79
CA GLY A 131 -3.73 18.21 -8.23
C GLY A 131 -2.83 18.72 -7.09
N ARG A 132 -3.32 18.71 -5.84
CA ARG A 132 -2.50 19.05 -4.67
C ARG A 132 -1.54 17.93 -4.33
N PRO A 133 -0.31 18.25 -3.90
CA PRO A 133 0.60 17.22 -3.40
C PRO A 133 0.09 16.68 -2.07
N LEU A 134 0.13 15.35 -1.91
CA LEU A 134 -0.37 14.67 -0.71
C LEU A 134 0.21 15.25 0.59
N ARG A 135 1.48 15.69 0.51
CA ARG A 135 2.22 16.23 1.64
C ARG A 135 1.58 17.49 2.26
N GLU A 136 0.98 18.35 1.44
CA GLU A 136 0.37 19.59 1.95
C GLU A 136 -0.92 19.35 2.74
N ILE A 137 -1.50 18.15 2.65
CA ILE A 137 -2.74 17.80 3.35
C ILE A 137 -2.44 17.16 4.70
N PHE A 138 -1.46 16.25 4.72
CA PHE A 138 -1.21 15.38 5.85
C PHE A 138 -0.09 15.85 6.78
N PHE A 139 0.69 16.86 6.40
CA PHE A 139 1.78 17.34 7.23
C PHE A 139 1.42 18.68 7.84
N LEU A 140 1.22 18.66 9.15
CA LEU A 140 1.07 19.85 9.97
C LEU A 140 2.39 20.60 10.09
N ALA A 141 2.34 21.91 9.85
CA ALA A 141 3.48 22.81 9.99
C ALA A 141 4.15 22.74 11.38
N ASP A 142 3.40 22.44 12.45
CA ASP A 142 3.94 22.38 13.81
C ASP A 142 4.84 21.15 14.06
N VAL A 143 4.57 20.02 13.41
CA VAL A 143 5.40 18.80 13.51
C VAL A 143 6.56 18.84 12.50
N GLU A 144 6.41 19.59 11.40
CA GLU A 144 7.48 19.84 10.42
C GLU A 144 8.69 20.58 10.97
N ASN A 145 8.53 21.33 12.08
CA ASN A 145 9.66 22.03 12.71
C ASN A 145 10.72 21.07 13.25
N ASP A 146 10.36 19.82 13.57
CA ASP A 146 11.36 18.82 13.90
C ASP A 146 11.96 18.22 12.62
N VAL A 147 13.18 18.67 12.32
CA VAL A 147 13.99 18.25 11.17
C VAL A 147 14.05 16.72 11.02
N HIS A 148 14.07 15.99 12.13
CA HIS A 148 14.18 14.54 12.16
C HIS A 148 12.88 13.86 11.72
N TYR A 149 11.74 14.38 12.19
CA TYR A 149 10.43 13.87 11.79
C TYR A 149 10.18 14.09 10.31
N ARG A 150 10.49 15.30 9.83
CA ARG A 150 10.40 15.64 8.41
C ARG A 150 11.22 14.68 7.56
N GLN A 151 12.44 14.34 7.99
CA GLN A 151 13.29 13.41 7.28
C GLN A 151 12.65 12.01 7.19
N LEU A 152 12.15 11.46 8.30
CA LEU A 152 11.48 10.15 8.34
C LEU A 152 10.29 10.09 7.35
N VAL A 153 9.45 11.11 7.36
CA VAL A 153 8.30 11.22 6.45
C VAL A 153 8.76 11.22 4.99
N LEU A 154 9.74 12.06 4.66
CA LEU A 154 10.28 12.17 3.31
C LEU A 154 10.87 10.83 2.84
N ASP A 155 11.48 10.08 3.76
CA ASP A 155 12.05 8.78 3.46
C ASP A 155 10.99 7.73 3.13
N LYS A 156 9.91 7.68 3.91
CA LYS A 156 8.76 6.80 3.62
C LYS A 156 8.09 7.15 2.29
N LEU A 157 7.96 8.44 1.98
CA LEU A 157 7.47 8.89 0.69
C LEU A 157 8.44 8.46 -0.43
N LYS A 158 9.74 8.72 -0.27
CA LYS A 158 10.79 8.37 -1.24
C LYS A 158 10.79 6.88 -1.57
N SER A 159 10.64 6.00 -0.58
CA SER A 159 10.50 4.55 -0.81
C SER A 159 9.34 4.24 -1.77
N ALA A 160 8.18 4.85 -1.58
CA ALA A 160 7.04 4.70 -2.49
C ALA A 160 7.38 5.18 -3.92
N PHE A 161 8.06 6.32 -4.05
CA PHE A 161 8.49 6.84 -5.35
C PHE A 161 9.55 5.98 -6.04
N MET A 162 10.34 5.22 -5.27
CA MET A 162 11.31 4.26 -5.80
C MET A 162 10.67 2.92 -6.20
N GLY A 163 9.35 2.77 -6.08
CA GLY A 163 8.64 1.54 -6.44
C GLY A 163 8.56 0.50 -5.31
N ILE A 164 8.87 0.89 -4.08
CA ILE A 164 8.83 0.01 -2.90
C ILE A 164 7.54 0.31 -2.11
N GLU A 165 6.78 -0.72 -1.72
CA GLU A 165 5.63 -0.53 -0.83
C GLU A 165 6.08 0.11 0.49
N SER A 166 5.31 1.09 0.97
CA SER A 166 5.69 1.90 2.12
C SER A 166 4.48 2.23 2.98
N GLU A 167 4.66 2.23 4.30
CA GLU A 167 3.64 2.59 5.26
C GLU A 167 4.09 3.81 6.07
N LEU A 168 3.14 4.71 6.32
CA LEU A 168 3.35 5.96 7.03
C LEU A 168 2.22 6.17 8.04
N ILE A 169 2.58 6.44 9.29
CA ILE A 169 1.65 7.00 10.28
C ILE A 169 2.02 8.47 10.48
N THR A 170 1.02 9.32 10.32
CA THR A 170 1.16 10.77 10.48
C THR A 170 -0.06 11.33 11.18
N THR A 171 0.02 12.59 11.56
CA THR A 171 -1.08 13.32 12.18
C THR A 171 -1.67 14.33 11.22
N VAL A 172 -2.98 14.52 11.30
CA VAL A 172 -3.74 15.45 10.48
C VAL A 172 -4.50 16.39 11.39
N PHE A 173 -4.42 17.68 11.09
CA PHE A 173 -5.26 18.65 11.77
C PHE A 173 -6.65 18.68 11.15
N MET A 174 -7.62 18.33 11.98
CA MET A 174 -9.02 18.35 11.64
C MET A 174 -9.54 19.75 11.94
N LYS A 175 -9.79 20.55 10.89
CA LYS A 175 -10.20 21.96 11.03
C LYS A 175 -11.48 22.15 11.83
N GLU A 176 -12.41 21.21 11.74
CA GLU A 176 -13.74 21.30 12.32
C GLU A 176 -13.75 20.95 13.81
N SER A 177 -13.18 19.80 14.18
CA SER A 177 -13.03 19.42 15.60
C SER A 177 -11.90 20.18 16.31
N ARG A 178 -11.10 20.96 15.55
CA ARG A 178 -9.86 21.62 16.03
C ARG A 178 -8.94 20.67 16.76
N ASP A 179 -8.83 19.46 16.23
CA ASP A 179 -8.16 18.36 16.90
C ASP A 179 -7.23 17.62 15.93
N ILE A 180 -6.21 16.95 16.46
CA ILE A 180 -5.15 16.31 15.68
C ILE A 180 -5.41 14.82 15.63
N GLN A 181 -5.86 14.27 14.50
CA GLN A 181 -6.09 12.82 14.40
C GLN A 181 -4.91 12.10 13.76
N THR A 182 -4.64 10.89 14.24
CA THR A 182 -3.61 10.03 13.68
C THR A 182 -4.18 9.21 12.52
N ILE A 183 -3.49 9.20 11.39
CA ILE A 183 -3.86 8.41 10.21
C ILE A 183 -2.74 7.44 9.86
N HIS A 184 -3.12 6.20 9.56
CA HIS A 184 -2.25 5.21 8.94
C HIS A 184 -2.49 5.20 7.44
N LEU A 185 -1.42 5.38 6.67
CA LEU A 185 -1.40 5.39 5.21
C LEU A 185 -0.52 4.25 4.71
N LYS A 186 -1.06 3.41 3.83
CA LYS A 186 -0.32 2.40 3.09
C LYS A 186 -0.22 2.82 1.63
N MET A 187 1.01 2.92 1.14
CA MET A 187 1.33 3.37 -0.22
C MET A 187 1.85 2.19 -1.03
N LYS A 188 1.12 1.83 -2.08
CA LYS A 188 1.45 0.79 -3.02
C LYS A 188 1.77 1.39 -4.40
N PRO A 189 3.05 1.44 -4.80
CA PRO A 189 3.42 1.90 -6.13
C PRO A 189 2.97 0.92 -7.21
N VAL A 190 2.46 1.47 -8.31
CA VAL A 190 2.02 0.73 -9.50
C VAL A 190 2.99 1.05 -10.62
N LEU A 191 3.77 0.05 -11.02
CA LEU A 191 4.77 0.15 -12.08
C LEU A 191 4.15 -0.20 -13.44
N LYS A 192 4.53 0.52 -14.48
CA LYS A 192 4.22 0.20 -15.87
C LYS A 192 5.51 0.27 -16.67
N ASN A 193 5.85 -0.79 -17.40
CA ASN A 193 7.12 -0.90 -18.14
C ASN A 193 8.36 -0.61 -17.27
N LYS A 194 8.36 -1.08 -16.01
CA LYS A 194 9.41 -0.81 -15.00
C LYS A 194 9.57 0.65 -14.56
N GLU A 195 8.67 1.54 -14.98
CA GLU A 195 8.62 2.93 -14.50
C GLU A 195 7.42 3.14 -13.57
N LEU A 196 7.58 4.02 -12.57
CA LEU A 196 6.49 4.39 -11.68
C LEU A 196 5.38 5.12 -12.44
N HIS A 197 4.19 4.53 -12.48
CA HIS A 197 3.04 5.12 -13.16
C HIS A 197 2.11 5.87 -12.20
N ARG A 198 1.77 5.22 -11.07
CA ARG A 198 0.85 5.72 -10.05
C ARG A 198 1.27 5.19 -8.68
N ILE A 199 0.80 5.83 -7.62
CA ILE A 199 0.86 5.29 -6.27
C ILE A 199 -0.57 5.17 -5.76
N PHE A 200 -0.98 3.95 -5.42
CA PHE A 200 -2.26 3.67 -4.79
C PHE A 200 -2.10 3.76 -3.29
N VAL A 201 -2.88 4.63 -2.63
CA VAL A 201 -2.79 4.86 -1.20
C VAL A 201 -4.10 4.47 -0.54
N THR A 202 -4.03 3.60 0.45
CA THR A 202 -5.14 3.31 1.35
C THR A 202 -4.87 3.93 2.71
N GLY A 203 -5.90 4.37 3.40
CA GLY A 203 -5.75 5.02 4.69
C GLY A 203 -6.90 4.76 5.66
N ARG A 204 -6.58 4.84 6.95
CA ARG A 204 -7.57 4.77 8.03
C ARG A 204 -7.16 5.66 9.19
N PHE A 205 -8.13 6.34 9.78
CA PHE A 205 -7.90 7.03 11.05
C PHE A 205 -7.79 6.01 12.16
N LEU A 206 -6.82 6.23 13.03
CA LEU A 206 -6.62 5.45 14.23
C LEU A 206 -7.42 6.12 15.35
N GLN A 207 -8.45 5.43 15.85
CA GLN A 207 -9.32 5.97 16.90
C GLN A 207 -8.71 5.76 18.29
N SER A 208 -8.96 6.75 19.16
CA SER A 208 -8.70 6.70 20.59
C SER A 208 -9.50 5.57 21.24
N ASP A 209 -8.89 4.75 22.09
CA ASP A 209 -9.61 3.71 22.84
C ASP A 209 -10.37 4.35 24.01
N TYR A 210 -11.67 4.60 23.82
CA TYR A 210 -12.56 5.21 24.84
C TYR A 210 -12.58 4.40 26.14
N ILE A 211 -12.51 3.07 26.05
CA ILE A 211 -12.51 2.17 27.20
C ILE A 211 -11.24 2.40 28.02
N THR A 212 -10.10 2.48 27.33
CA THR A 212 -8.81 2.77 27.96
C THR A 212 -8.81 4.10 28.69
N ASN A 213 -9.38 5.15 28.09
CA ASN A 213 -9.38 6.47 28.72
C ASN A 213 -10.31 6.55 29.93
N LYS A 214 -11.34 5.72 29.98
CA LYS A 214 -12.34 5.77 31.05
C LYS A 214 -12.05 4.82 32.22
N TRP A 215 -11.53 3.63 31.95
CA TRP A 215 -11.51 2.55 32.94
C TRP A 215 -10.15 1.86 33.12
N LEU A 216 -9.17 2.10 32.26
CA LEU A 216 -7.87 1.44 32.40
C LEU A 216 -7.00 2.14 33.45
N THR A 217 -6.74 1.46 34.56
CA THR A 217 -5.87 1.96 35.63
C THR A 217 -4.40 1.54 35.46
N SER A 218 -4.15 0.34 34.95
CA SER A 218 -2.81 -0.19 34.67
C SER A 218 -2.89 -1.38 33.71
N GLU A 219 -1.87 -1.61 32.89
CA GLU A 219 -1.77 -2.75 31.98
C GLU A 219 -0.32 -3.27 31.94
N LYS A 220 -0.12 -4.58 31.99
CA LYS A 220 1.19 -5.21 31.76
C LYS A 220 1.06 -6.27 30.68
N ALA A 221 2.00 -6.30 29.75
CA ALA A 221 2.02 -7.25 28.66
C ALA A 221 3.47 -7.64 28.32
N SER A 222 3.65 -8.87 27.86
CA SER A 222 4.93 -9.38 27.38
C SER A 222 4.72 -10.04 26.02
N TYR A 223 5.57 -9.69 25.06
CA TYR A 223 5.49 -10.14 23.68
C TYR A 223 6.81 -10.74 23.25
N VAL A 224 6.75 -11.82 22.48
CA VAL A 224 7.91 -12.44 21.85
C VAL A 224 7.77 -12.24 20.35
N LEU A 225 8.69 -11.49 19.76
CA LEU A 225 8.69 -11.17 18.34
C LEU A 225 9.73 -12.02 17.61
N ASP A 226 9.35 -12.45 16.42
CA ASP A 226 10.27 -12.99 15.43
C ASP A 226 11.00 -11.84 14.70
N ASN A 227 12.01 -12.18 13.90
CA ASN A 227 12.73 -11.20 13.07
C ASN A 227 11.94 -10.80 11.81
N ASP A 228 10.64 -10.54 11.95
CA ASP A 228 9.77 -10.04 10.87
C ASP A 228 9.50 -8.54 11.07
N LEU A 229 10.04 -7.74 10.17
CA LEU A 229 9.88 -6.29 10.17
C LEU A 229 8.50 -5.82 9.68
N SER A 230 7.72 -6.70 9.06
CA SER A 230 6.44 -6.35 8.43
C SER A 230 5.40 -5.85 9.45
N LEU A 231 5.40 -6.42 10.66
CA LEU A 231 4.43 -6.11 11.71
C LEU A 231 4.94 -5.13 12.78
N VAL A 232 6.25 -4.83 12.80
CA VAL A 232 6.86 -3.96 13.83
C VAL A 232 6.15 -2.61 13.93
N HIS A 233 5.71 -2.08 12.79
CA HIS A 233 4.97 -0.82 12.74
C HIS A 233 3.62 -0.87 13.48
N LEU A 234 2.80 -1.89 13.17
CA LEU A 234 1.51 -2.10 13.81
C LEU A 234 1.68 -2.43 15.30
N PHE A 235 2.72 -3.19 15.63
CA PHE A 235 3.04 -3.53 17.01
C PHE A 235 3.45 -2.30 17.82
N SER A 236 4.27 -1.41 17.26
CA SER A 236 4.66 -0.15 17.92
C SER A 236 3.44 0.74 18.20
N TYR A 237 2.45 0.77 17.29
CA TYR A 237 1.18 1.43 17.54
C TYR A 237 0.39 0.80 18.70
N ARG A 238 0.33 -0.55 18.78
CA ARG A 238 -0.35 -1.25 19.89
C ARG A 238 0.23 -0.88 21.26
N LEU A 239 1.54 -0.66 21.33
CA LEU A 239 2.28 -0.31 22.54
C LEU A 239 2.03 1.12 23.05
N ILE A 240 1.61 2.03 22.17
CA ILE A 240 1.41 3.46 22.50
C ILE A 240 -0.05 3.90 22.48
N ARG A 241 -0.97 3.11 21.90
CA ARG A 241 -2.38 3.50 21.74
C ARG A 241 -3.07 3.89 23.06
N ASN A 242 -2.63 3.31 24.18
CA ASN A 242 -3.24 3.54 25.49
C ASN A 242 -2.77 4.84 26.17
N LEU A 243 -1.83 5.56 25.52
CA LEU A 243 -1.33 6.87 25.95
C LEU A 243 -2.17 8.02 25.40
N ASP A 244 -3.15 7.75 24.54
CA ASP A 244 -4.07 8.78 24.08
C ASP A 244 -4.84 9.40 25.25
N GLY A 245 -4.99 10.72 25.24
CA GLY A 245 -5.53 11.50 26.37
C GLY A 245 -4.68 11.52 27.65
N LYS A 246 -3.52 10.84 27.68
CA LYS A 246 -2.59 10.84 28.82
C LYS A 246 -1.34 11.67 28.59
N ILE A 247 -0.98 11.88 27.32
CA ILE A 247 0.11 12.75 26.89
C ILE A 247 -0.30 13.50 25.62
N PRO A 248 0.37 14.61 25.27
CA PRO A 248 0.12 15.34 24.03
C PRO A 248 0.24 14.45 22.78
N ARG A 249 -0.68 14.59 21.82
CA ARG A 249 -0.75 13.74 20.63
C ARG A 249 0.49 13.76 19.74
N ASN A 250 1.17 14.92 19.67
CA ASN A 250 2.48 15.00 19.02
C ASN A 250 3.51 14.08 19.71
N GLY A 251 3.53 14.03 21.04
CA GLY A 251 4.36 13.13 21.84
C GLY A 251 4.07 11.65 21.59
N ILE A 252 2.81 11.27 21.40
CA ILE A 252 2.40 9.89 21.06
C ILE A 252 3.06 9.45 19.75
N LEU A 253 3.05 10.31 18.73
CA LEU A 253 3.66 10.02 17.44
C LEU A 253 5.18 9.85 17.55
N TYR A 254 5.86 10.74 18.29
CA TYR A 254 7.30 10.62 18.53
C TYR A 254 7.65 9.33 19.27
N LEU A 255 6.88 8.97 20.31
CA LEU A 255 7.06 7.72 21.04
C LEU A 255 6.87 6.49 20.14
N GLN A 256 5.86 6.50 19.27
CA GLN A 256 5.64 5.42 18.33
C GLN A 256 6.83 5.21 17.41
N ILE A 257 7.35 6.30 16.84
CA ILE A 257 8.51 6.25 15.94
C ILE A 257 9.75 5.78 16.70
N ALA A 258 9.97 6.31 17.91
CA ALA A 258 11.10 5.93 18.75
C ALA A 258 11.05 4.44 19.13
N LEU A 259 9.87 3.91 19.47
CA LEU A 259 9.69 2.48 19.75
C LEU A 259 9.89 1.62 18.51
N GLN A 260 9.33 2.03 17.38
CA GLN A 260 9.52 1.35 16.10
C GLN A 260 11.02 1.23 15.78
N GLU A 261 11.76 2.33 15.89
CA GLU A 261 13.20 2.34 15.67
C GLU A 261 13.94 1.44 16.67
N THR A 262 13.53 1.46 17.94
CA THR A 262 14.15 0.61 18.98
C THR A 262 13.97 -0.87 18.68
N ILE A 263 12.77 -1.28 18.27
CA ILE A 263 12.46 -2.67 17.92
C ILE A 263 13.18 -3.08 16.62
N ILE A 264 13.22 -2.19 15.62
CA ILE A 264 14.00 -2.42 14.40
C ILE A 264 15.47 -2.62 14.73
N ASN A 265 16.06 -1.81 15.62
CA ASN A 265 17.45 -1.95 16.04
C ASN A 265 17.72 -3.27 16.77
N ALA A 266 16.80 -3.70 17.63
CA ALA A 266 16.87 -5.00 18.30
C ALA A 266 16.90 -6.16 17.27
N ILE A 267 16.13 -6.05 16.18
CA ILE A 267 16.10 -7.06 15.11
C ILE A 267 17.35 -6.95 14.22
N GLU A 268 17.65 -5.76 13.66
CA GLU A 268 18.71 -5.51 12.68
C GLU A 268 20.12 -5.64 13.28
N HIS A 269 20.36 -4.98 14.42
CA HIS A 269 21.68 -4.88 15.02
C HIS A 269 21.88 -5.89 16.15
N GLY A 270 20.81 -6.24 16.88
CA GLY A 270 20.83 -7.29 17.88
C GLY A 270 20.83 -8.67 17.24
N ASN A 271 19.66 -9.14 16.80
CA ASN A 271 19.49 -10.52 16.34
C ASN A 271 20.18 -10.83 15.01
N LEU A 272 20.13 -9.93 14.03
CA LEU A 272 20.75 -10.13 12.72
C LEU A 272 22.23 -9.74 12.68
N GLU A 273 22.73 -9.07 13.73
CA GLU A 273 24.13 -8.58 13.86
C GLU A 273 24.62 -7.79 12.62
N VAL A 274 23.70 -7.13 11.90
CA VAL A 274 24.04 -6.37 10.70
C VAL A 274 24.74 -5.09 11.11
N GLY A 275 26.06 -5.02 10.91
CA GLY A 275 26.84 -3.84 11.24
C GLY A 275 26.42 -2.58 10.46
N TYR A 276 26.57 -1.41 11.08
CA TYR A 276 26.25 -0.10 10.51
C TYR A 276 26.95 0.20 9.16
N LYS A 277 28.15 -0.35 8.96
CA LYS A 277 28.92 -0.20 7.70
C LYS A 277 28.22 -0.90 6.53
N THR A 278 27.73 -2.12 6.75
CA THR A 278 27.04 -2.93 5.74
C THR A 278 25.79 -2.24 5.20
N LYS A 279 25.00 -1.60 6.07
CA LYS A 279 23.80 -0.83 5.69
C LYS A 279 24.13 0.39 4.84
N THR A 280 25.23 1.08 5.16
CA THR A 280 25.69 2.26 4.42
C THR A 280 26.18 1.87 3.01
N GLU A 281 26.92 0.76 2.91
CA GLU A 281 27.46 0.25 1.64
C GLU A 281 26.36 -0.28 0.71
N LEU A 282 25.37 -1.01 1.23
CA LEU A 282 24.26 -1.55 0.43
C LEU A 282 23.37 -0.44 -0.17
N LYS A 283 23.11 0.62 0.60
CA LYS A 283 22.35 1.78 0.10
C LYS A 283 23.11 2.56 -0.97
N GLN A 284 24.44 2.71 -0.84
CA GLN A 284 25.26 3.38 -1.86
C GLN A 284 25.28 2.64 -3.19
N ARG A 285 25.16 1.30 -3.15
CA ARG A 285 25.12 0.46 -4.35
C ARG A 285 23.73 0.37 -5.01
N GLY A 286 22.72 1.06 -4.47
CA GLY A 286 21.36 1.03 -5.00
C GLY A 286 20.64 -0.32 -4.81
N GLY A 287 21.16 -1.19 -3.94
CA GLY A 287 20.53 -2.47 -3.62
C GLY A 287 19.29 -2.29 -2.76
N ASN A 288 18.33 -3.21 -2.90
CA ASN A 288 17.16 -3.24 -2.03
C ASN A 288 17.57 -3.75 -0.64
N TYR A 289 17.79 -2.83 0.29
CA TYR A 289 18.16 -3.14 1.68
C TYR A 289 17.16 -4.09 2.35
N TRP A 290 15.89 -4.04 1.93
CA TRP A 290 14.86 -4.96 2.41
C TRP A 290 15.10 -6.38 1.90
N GLU A 291 15.42 -6.58 0.61
CA GLU A 291 15.77 -7.93 0.11
C GLU A 291 16.98 -8.53 0.84
N PHE A 292 17.98 -7.71 1.17
CA PHE A 292 19.13 -8.15 1.97
C PHE A 292 18.71 -8.62 3.36
N LEU A 293 17.86 -7.85 4.06
CA LEU A 293 17.37 -8.22 5.39
C LEU A 293 16.48 -9.48 5.35
N VAL A 294 15.60 -9.62 4.35
CA VAL A 294 14.84 -10.87 4.14
C VAL A 294 15.79 -12.06 4.00
N GLN A 295 16.86 -11.92 3.19
CA GLN A 295 17.84 -12.99 3.00
C GLN A 295 18.58 -13.35 4.30
N GLN A 296 18.94 -12.37 5.12
CA GLN A 296 19.57 -12.64 6.42
C GLN A 296 18.60 -13.32 7.39
N CYS A 297 17.32 -12.94 7.37
CA CYS A 297 16.26 -13.58 8.14
C CYS A 297 15.94 -15.01 7.68
N CYS A 298 16.49 -15.53 6.58
CA CYS A 298 16.32 -16.93 6.17
C CYS A 298 17.38 -17.89 6.73
N ASN A 299 18.35 -17.40 7.51
CA ASN A 299 19.33 -18.27 8.15
C ASN A 299 18.74 -18.95 9.41
N ASP A 300 18.80 -20.28 9.49
CA ASP A 300 18.20 -21.08 10.56
C ASP A 300 18.68 -20.70 11.98
N SER A 301 19.92 -20.25 12.12
CA SER A 301 20.45 -19.81 13.43
C SER A 301 19.89 -18.45 13.86
N ILE A 302 19.53 -17.59 12.90
CA ILE A 302 19.00 -16.26 13.14
C ILE A 302 17.47 -16.30 13.24
N LEU A 303 16.79 -17.17 12.49
CA LEU A 303 15.33 -17.40 12.56
C LEU A 303 14.83 -17.76 13.97
N LYS A 304 15.67 -18.48 14.71
CA LYS A 304 15.35 -18.89 16.09
C LYS A 304 15.47 -17.74 17.08
N ARG A 305 16.24 -16.69 16.75
CA ARG A 305 16.42 -15.56 17.65
C ARG A 305 15.14 -14.75 17.76
N LYS A 306 14.80 -14.33 18.98
CA LYS A 306 13.58 -13.56 19.29
C LYS A 306 13.92 -12.20 19.89
N VAL A 307 12.96 -11.28 19.82
CA VAL A 307 12.99 -10.03 20.57
C VAL A 307 11.89 -10.07 21.62
N LEU A 308 12.26 -9.96 22.89
CA LEU A 308 11.31 -9.86 23.98
C LEU A 308 10.95 -8.39 24.20
N VAL A 309 9.66 -8.08 24.17
CA VAL A 309 9.14 -6.74 24.44
C VAL A 309 8.17 -6.80 25.61
N GLU A 310 8.59 -6.21 26.73
CA GLU A 310 7.76 -6.04 27.91
C GLU A 310 7.23 -4.61 27.99
N TYR A 311 5.96 -4.49 28.33
CA TYR A 311 5.25 -3.23 28.43
C TYR A 311 4.53 -3.16 29.76
N ALA A 312 4.63 -2.01 30.42
CA ALA A 312 3.89 -1.70 31.63
C ALA A 312 3.38 -0.26 31.57
N LEU A 313 2.06 -0.09 31.52
CA LEU A 313 1.39 1.18 31.76
C LEU A 313 0.94 1.23 33.21
N GLU A 314 1.43 2.22 33.93
CA GLU A 314 1.07 2.53 35.30
C GLU A 314 0.46 3.94 35.37
N LYS A 315 0.06 4.40 36.56
CA LYS A 315 -0.69 5.65 36.73
C LYS A 315 0.10 6.89 36.29
N ASP A 316 1.39 6.90 36.56
CA ASP A 316 2.30 8.05 36.45
C ASP A 316 3.36 7.88 35.36
N HIS A 317 3.50 6.69 34.79
CA HIS A 317 4.47 6.42 33.74
C HIS A 317 4.10 5.20 32.90
N VAL A 318 4.71 5.13 31.73
CA VAL A 318 4.77 3.92 30.90
C VAL A 318 6.22 3.48 30.77
N LYS A 319 6.43 2.17 30.85
CA LYS A 319 7.74 1.51 30.74
C LYS A 319 7.71 0.50 29.60
N TYR A 320 8.74 0.54 28.78
CA TYR A 320 9.00 -0.45 27.73
C TYR A 320 10.38 -1.06 27.97
N ILE A 321 10.48 -2.39 27.90
CA ILE A 321 11.74 -3.12 27.96
C ILE A 321 11.85 -3.93 26.67
N ILE A 322 12.88 -3.68 25.88
CA ILE A 322 13.14 -4.40 24.64
C ILE A 322 14.47 -5.14 24.84
N THR A 323 14.44 -6.46 24.67
CA THR A 323 15.61 -7.34 24.83
C THR A 323 15.80 -8.17 23.57
N ASP A 324 17.01 -8.12 23.00
CA ASP A 324 17.44 -8.97 21.89
C ASP A 324 18.43 -10.06 22.34
N GLU A 325 18.59 -11.09 21.51
CA GLU A 325 19.49 -12.21 21.77
C GLU A 325 20.86 -12.03 21.12
N GLY A 326 21.16 -10.82 20.64
CA GLY A 326 22.44 -10.45 20.05
C GLY A 326 23.56 -10.31 21.07
N ASN A 327 24.75 -9.98 20.56
CA ASN A 327 25.94 -9.76 21.38
C ASN A 327 25.92 -8.43 22.15
N GLY A 328 24.95 -7.55 21.86
CA GLY A 328 24.85 -6.21 22.41
C GLY A 328 25.86 -5.24 21.78
N PHE A 329 25.87 -4.00 22.27
CA PHE A 329 26.76 -2.95 21.78
C PHE A 329 27.27 -2.05 22.91
N ASP A 330 28.44 -1.43 22.71
CA ASP A 330 28.99 -0.45 23.65
C ASP A 330 28.17 0.85 23.59
N TRP A 331 27.08 0.91 24.36
CA TRP A 331 26.17 2.05 24.42
C TRP A 331 26.79 3.28 25.11
N GLN A 332 27.84 3.08 25.92
CA GLN A 332 28.45 4.13 26.74
C GLN A 332 29.16 5.15 25.86
N THR A 333 29.86 4.70 24.82
CA THR A 333 30.47 5.59 23.81
C THR A 333 29.44 6.39 23.02
N PHE A 334 28.23 5.86 22.81
CA PHE A 334 27.14 6.58 22.12
C PHE A 334 26.42 7.60 23.03
N MET A 335 26.31 7.31 24.33
CA MET A 335 25.64 8.21 25.29
C MET A 335 26.51 9.41 25.68
N SER A 336 27.83 9.25 25.71
CA SER A 336 28.80 10.26 26.17
C SER A 336 29.12 11.37 25.16
N GLY A 337 28.48 11.40 23.98
CA GLY A 337 28.52 12.55 23.05
C GLY A 337 29.88 12.81 22.38
N ASN A 338 30.88 11.94 22.55
CA ASN A 338 32.21 12.11 21.97
C ASN A 338 32.24 11.62 20.51
N THR A 339 31.45 12.27 19.64
CA THR A 339 31.39 12.00 18.19
C THR A 339 32.63 12.55 17.43
N GLY A 340 33.80 12.53 18.06
CA GLY A 340 35.06 12.99 17.45
C GLY A 340 35.63 12.02 16.42
N LYS A 341 35.25 10.73 16.46
CA LYS A 341 35.74 9.68 15.53
C LYS A 341 34.68 9.09 14.59
N TYR A 342 33.39 9.23 14.91
CA TYR A 342 32.28 8.86 14.02
C TYR A 342 31.83 10.13 13.30
N SER A 343 32.48 10.38 12.16
CA SER A 343 32.46 11.64 11.41
C SER A 343 31.06 12.16 11.07
N LYS A 344 31.01 13.40 10.60
CA LYS A 344 29.89 14.09 9.89
C LYS A 344 28.95 13.18 9.08
N ASN A 345 29.42 12.02 8.60
CA ASN A 345 28.61 11.01 7.91
C ASN A 345 27.60 10.26 8.80
N PHE A 346 27.83 10.07 10.11
CA PHE A 346 26.88 9.37 10.99
C PHE A 346 25.65 10.23 11.34
N LEU A 347 25.85 11.56 11.42
CA LEU A 347 24.78 12.55 11.57
C LEU A 347 24.00 12.77 10.28
N SER A 348 24.62 12.58 9.11
CA SER A 348 23.97 12.68 7.79
C SER A 348 23.34 11.37 7.31
N THR A 349 23.58 10.25 8.01
CA THR A 349 22.93 8.97 7.72
C THR A 349 21.82 8.76 8.75
N TYR A 350 20.66 8.29 8.30
CA TYR A 350 19.44 7.85 9.03
C TYR A 350 19.55 7.39 10.51
N HIS A 351 20.73 6.97 10.98
CA HIS A 351 21.00 6.30 12.24
C HIS A 351 21.15 7.26 13.43
N GLY A 352 21.67 8.47 13.23
CA GLY A 352 21.71 9.48 14.30
C GLY A 352 20.32 10.00 14.66
N VAL A 353 19.40 9.98 13.70
CA VAL A 353 18.02 10.47 13.82
C VAL A 353 17.21 9.58 14.76
N GLY A 354 17.32 8.25 14.62
CA GLY A 354 16.61 7.28 15.43
C GLY A 354 16.92 7.39 16.93
N LEU A 355 18.21 7.38 17.28
CA LEU A 355 18.65 7.49 18.68
C LEU A 355 18.34 8.88 19.28
N GLN A 356 18.45 9.94 18.49
CA GLN A 356 18.05 11.28 18.94
C GLN A 356 16.55 11.37 19.19
N MET A 357 15.72 10.73 18.37
CA MET A 357 14.29 10.63 18.63
C MET A 357 13.99 9.85 19.91
N ILE A 358 14.68 8.73 20.15
CA ILE A 358 14.52 7.97 21.41
C ILE A 358 14.86 8.88 22.60
N LYS A 359 15.98 9.61 22.55
CA LYS A 359 16.40 10.57 23.59
C LYS A 359 15.42 11.73 23.80
N LYS A 360 14.77 12.21 22.75
CA LYS A 360 13.76 13.29 22.84
C LYS A 360 12.41 12.78 23.34
N SER A 361 12.07 11.53 23.04
CA SER A 361 10.73 10.99 23.28
C SER A 361 10.57 10.49 24.71
N PHE A 362 11.60 9.86 25.27
CA PHE A 362 11.59 9.24 26.60
C PHE A 362 12.32 10.08 27.65
N ASP A 363 11.82 10.05 28.88
CA ASP A 363 12.39 10.84 29.98
C ASP A 363 13.56 10.09 30.65
N LYS A 364 13.56 8.75 30.58
CA LYS A 364 14.66 7.92 31.08
C LYS A 364 14.94 6.77 30.12
N ILE A 365 16.22 6.58 29.80
CA ILE A 365 16.74 5.51 28.95
C ILE A 365 17.83 4.80 29.74
N ILE A 366 17.70 3.48 29.87
CA ILE A 366 18.65 2.64 30.61
C ILE A 366 19.01 1.46 29.72
N PHE A 367 20.30 1.21 29.56
CA PHE A 367 20.80 -0.01 28.92
C PHE A 367 21.35 -0.95 29.99
N ASN A 368 21.28 -2.25 29.74
CA ASN A 368 22.01 -3.22 30.56
C ASN A 368 23.52 -3.19 30.23
N ASP A 369 24.34 -3.86 31.04
CA ASP A 369 25.80 -3.85 30.88
C ASP A 369 26.25 -4.40 29.51
N LYS A 370 25.54 -5.42 29.01
CA LYS A 370 25.81 -6.03 27.70
C LYS A 370 25.39 -5.13 26.53
N GLY A 371 24.41 -4.24 26.72
CA GLY A 371 23.84 -3.40 25.67
C GLY A 371 22.88 -4.12 24.71
N ASN A 372 22.32 -5.27 25.10
CA ASN A 372 21.28 -6.00 24.35
C ASN A 372 19.88 -5.88 24.98
N GLN A 373 19.74 -5.03 26.00
CA GLN A 373 18.47 -4.66 26.59
C GLN A 373 18.41 -3.15 26.79
N ILE A 374 17.30 -2.56 26.38
CA ILE A 374 16.98 -1.16 26.58
C ILE A 374 15.67 -1.03 27.35
N THR A 375 15.69 -0.23 28.41
CA THR A 375 14.51 0.18 29.18
C THR A 375 14.23 1.64 28.88
N LEU A 376 13.02 1.92 28.41
CA LEU A 376 12.51 3.23 28.04
C LEU A 376 11.36 3.60 28.96
N ILE A 377 11.43 4.76 29.61
CA ILE A 377 10.38 5.24 30.53
C ILE A 377 9.91 6.62 30.09
N LYS A 378 8.59 6.77 29.99
CA LYS A 378 7.91 8.04 29.76
C LYS A 378 6.97 8.34 30.91
N ASN A 379 7.13 9.49 31.55
CA ASN A 379 6.23 9.97 32.57
C ASN A 379 4.94 10.46 31.93
N ILE A 380 3.83 10.14 32.60
CA ILE A 380 2.48 10.52 32.25
C ILE A 380 2.07 11.59 33.26
N GLY A 381 2.05 12.84 32.82
CA GLY A 381 1.66 13.97 33.67
C GLY A 381 0.14 13.97 33.87
N GLY A 382 -0.30 14.12 35.12
CA GLY A 382 -1.72 14.24 35.50
C GLY A 382 -2.35 15.59 35.16
N GLU A 383 -2.02 16.17 34.00
CA GLU A 383 -2.79 17.28 33.45
C GLU A 383 -3.87 16.66 32.56
N GLU A 384 -5.11 16.67 33.05
CA GLU A 384 -6.30 16.41 32.24
C GLU A 384 -6.29 17.42 31.07
N PHE A 385 -6.05 16.94 29.84
CA PHE A 385 -6.13 17.73 28.62
C PHE A 385 -7.54 17.66 28.01
#